data_AF-A0A8J6UDM5-F1
#
_entry.id   AF-A0A8J6UDM5-F1
#
_cell.length_a   1.000
_cell.length_b   1.000
_cell.length_c   1.000
_cell.angle_alpha   90.00
_cell.angle_beta   90.00
_cell.angle_gamma   90.00
#
_symmetry.space_group_name_H-M   'P 1'
#
loop_
_entity.id
_entity.type
_entity.pdbx_description
1 polymer ?
#
loop_
_entity_poly.entity_id
_entity_poly.type
_entity_poly.pdbx_seq_one_letter_code
_entity_poly.pdbx_strand_id
1 'polypeptide(L)' 'MTRSGASSRYRICRDDGATDAIAGRCFATYEEAYAVLERYYADLCCSDDREYYRIEPVDPA' A
#
# COMPACT_ATOMS: atom_id res chain seq x y z
N MET A 1 13.70 -20.93 -9.89
CA MET A 1 13.27 -19.62 -9.39
C MET A 1 11.76 -19.55 -9.47
N THR A 2 11.13 -19.02 -8.42
CA THR A 2 9.74 -19.24 -7.97
C THR A 2 8.65 -18.97 -9.02
N ARG A 3 7.60 -19.80 -8.96
CA ARG A 3 6.46 -19.89 -9.88
C ARG A 3 5.76 -18.55 -10.14
N SER A 4 5.56 -18.23 -11.41
CA SER A 4 4.40 -17.46 -11.88
C SER A 4 3.11 -18.21 -11.49
N GLY A 5 2.11 -17.51 -10.94
CA GLY A 5 0.83 -18.18 -10.66
C GLY A 5 -0.27 -17.39 -9.97
N ALA A 6 -0.23 -16.06 -9.95
CA ALA A 6 -1.35 -15.13 -9.80
C ALA A 6 -0.71 -13.75 -9.82
N SER A 7 -1.20 -12.81 -10.65
CA SER A 7 -0.80 -11.41 -10.52
C SER A 7 -1.52 -10.82 -9.30
N SER A 8 -1.24 -11.36 -8.11
CA SER A 8 -1.69 -10.82 -6.83
C SER A 8 -1.06 -9.45 -6.71
N ARG A 9 -1.82 -8.42 -7.11
CA ARG A 9 -1.39 -7.04 -6.94
C ARG A 9 -1.59 -6.69 -5.49
N TYR A 10 -0.87 -5.70 -5.01
CA TYR A 10 -1.02 -5.21 -3.65
C TYR A 10 -1.52 -3.78 -3.70
N ARG A 11 -2.58 -3.47 -2.96
CA ARG A 11 -3.13 -2.13 -2.91
C ARG A 11 -2.94 -1.55 -1.52
N ILE A 12 -2.50 -0.30 -1.48
CA ILE A 12 -2.51 0.48 -0.24
C ILE A 12 -3.93 1.02 -0.04
N CYS A 13 -4.53 0.72 1.10
CA CYS A 13 -5.85 1.18 1.52
C CYS A 13 -5.70 2.01 2.80
N ARG A 14 -6.33 3.18 2.86
CA ARG A 14 -6.44 3.93 4.11
C ARG A 14 -7.58 3.37 4.95
N ASP A 15 -7.44 3.37 6.27
CA ASP A 15 -8.45 2.81 7.18
C ASP A 15 -9.81 3.55 7.07
N ASP A 16 -9.77 4.86 6.82
CA ASP A 16 -10.99 5.67 6.58
C ASP A 16 -11.70 5.36 5.25
N GLY A 17 -11.13 4.52 4.39
CA GLY A 17 -11.63 4.24 3.05
C GLY A 17 -11.40 5.36 2.03
N ALA A 18 -10.71 6.44 2.43
CA ALA A 18 -10.33 7.51 1.52
C ALA A 18 -9.20 7.08 0.57
N THR A 19 -9.09 7.80 -0.55
CA THR A 19 -8.10 7.57 -1.60
C THR A 19 -7.26 8.83 -1.74
N ASP A 20 -5.93 8.67 -1.72
CA ASP A 20 -4.98 9.79 -1.59
C ASP A 20 -3.76 9.56 -2.50
N ALA A 21 -2.67 10.29 -2.26
CA ALA A 21 -1.42 10.15 -3.02
C ALA A 21 -0.86 8.72 -3.02
N ILE A 22 -1.05 7.97 -1.92
CA ILE A 22 -0.63 6.57 -1.79
C ILE A 22 -1.82 5.59 -1.69
N ALA A 23 -2.90 5.95 -1.00
CA ALA A 23 -4.08 5.11 -0.89
C ALA A 23 -4.78 5.00 -2.25
N GLY A 24 -5.06 3.77 -2.69
CA GLY A 24 -5.61 3.49 -4.02
C GLY A 24 -4.60 2.97 -5.04
N ARG A 25 -3.29 3.12 -4.77
CA ARG A 25 -2.25 2.62 -5.68
C ARG A 25 -2.11 1.10 -5.59
N CYS A 26 -2.01 0.47 -6.76
CA CYS A 26 -1.75 -0.96 -6.90
C CYS A 26 -0.29 -1.19 -7.33
N PHE A 27 0.34 -2.17 -6.70
CA PHE A 27 1.73 -2.56 -6.89
C PHE A 27 1.80 -4.02 -7.31
N ALA A 28 2.90 -4.40 -7.96
CA ALA A 28 3.12 -5.80 -8.35
C ALA A 28 3.57 -6.65 -7.16
N THR A 29 4.23 -6.03 -6.17
CA THR A 29 4.78 -6.71 -4.99
C THR A 29 4.44 -5.98 -3.69
N TYR A 30 4.43 -6.72 -2.58
CA TYR A 30 4.24 -6.15 -1.24
C TYR A 30 5.40 -5.20 -0.88
N GLU A 31 6.63 -5.55 -1.26
CA GLU A 31 7.83 -4.73 -0.97
C GLU A 31 7.75 -3.34 -1.60
N GLU A 32 7.28 -3.24 -2.86
CA GLU A 32 7.06 -1.94 -3.51
C GLU A 32 6.02 -1.09 -2.77
N ALA A 33 4.90 -1.70 -2.37
CA ALA A 33 3.86 -1.02 -1.61
C ALA A 33 4.39 -0.56 -0.24
N TYR A 34 5.17 -1.41 0.43
CA TYR A 34 5.78 -1.13 1.72
C TYR A 34 6.81 0.00 1.63
N ALA A 35 7.69 0.00 0.62
CA ALA A 35 8.68 1.06 0.44
C ALA A 35 8.04 2.44 0.23
N VAL A 36 6.92 2.50 -0.50
CA VAL A 36 6.14 3.75 -0.66
C VAL A 36 5.52 4.17 0.66
N LEU A 37 4.92 3.22 1.40
CA LEU A 37 4.27 3.49 2.68
C LEU A 37 5.27 3.96 3.74
N GLU A 38 6.42 3.31 3.85
CA GLU A 38 7.51 3.67 4.76
C GLU A 38 8.01 5.10 4.47
N ARG A 39 8.24 5.42 3.20
CA ARG A 39 8.64 6.77 2.80
C ARG A 39 7.57 7.81 3.14
N TYR A 40 6.30 7.50 2.96
CA TYR A 40 5.19 8.39 3.31
C TYR A 40 5.16 8.65 4.82
N TYR A 41 5.28 7.60 5.63
CA TYR A 41 5.35 7.75 7.08
C TYR A 41 6.60 8.49 7.56
N ALA A 42 7.74 8.35 6.86
CA ALA A 42 8.94 9.12 7.15
C ALA A 42 8.78 10.62 6.87
N ASP A 43 7.97 10.97 5.86
CA ASP A 43 7.67 12.37 5.50
C ASP A 43 6.63 13.00 6.44
N LEU A 44 5.67 12.22 6.95
CA LEU A 44 4.59 12.63 7.86
C LEU A 44 5.06 12.91 9.31
N CYS A 45 6.33 13.29 9.50
CA CYS A 45 7.09 13.29 10.76
C CYS A 45 6.53 14.18 11.90
N CYS A 46 5.46 14.97 11.67
CA CYS A 46 5.07 16.06 12.57
C CYS A 46 3.59 16.12 12.98
N SER A 47 2.80 15.05 12.87
CA SER A 47 1.43 15.04 13.41
C SER A 47 1.11 13.75 14.16
N ASP A 48 0.47 13.90 15.32
CA ASP A 48 -0.01 12.80 16.17
C ASP A 48 -1.28 12.16 15.57
N ASP A 49 -2.06 12.94 14.81
CA ASP A 49 -3.08 12.48 13.86
C ASP A 49 -2.40 11.84 12.64
N ARG A 50 -1.98 10.58 12.78
CA ARG A 50 -1.46 9.79 11.67
C ARG A 50 -2.56 8.92 11.11
N GLU A 51 -2.78 9.03 9.81
CA GLU A 51 -3.66 8.13 9.09
C GLU A 51 -3.06 6.72 9.06
N TYR A 52 -3.89 5.71 9.30
CA TYR A 52 -3.47 4.32 9.22
C TYR A 52 -3.71 3.77 7.82
N TYR A 53 -2.68 3.14 7.25
CA TYR A 53 -2.76 2.50 5.95
C TYR A 53 -2.48 1.00 6.08
N ARG A 54 -3.18 0.19 5.28
CA ARG A 54 -3.00 -1.27 5.17
C ARG A 54 -2.67 -1.63 3.73
N ILE A 55 -1.80 -2.62 3.56
CA ILE A 55 -1.52 -3.21 2.24
C ILE A 55 -2.34 -4.48 2.13
N GLU A 56 -3.26 -4.51 1.17
CA GLU A 56 -4.13 -5.67 0.94
C GLU A 56 -3.83 -6.32 -0.42
N PRO A 57 -3.81 -7.66 -0.50
CA PRO A 57 -3.74 -8.35 -1.78
C PRO A 57 -5.04 -8.10 -2.56
N VAL A 58 -4.89 -7.74 -3.83
CA VAL A 58 -5.97 -7.56 -4.79
C VAL A 58 -5.93 -8.74 -5.75
N ASP A 59 -6.90 -9.62 -5.59
CA ASP A 59 -7.16 -10.68 -6.55
C ASP A 59 -7.69 -10.07 -7.85
N PRO A 60 -7.15 -10.46 -9.02
CA PRO A 60 -7.77 -10.10 -10.29
C PRO A 60 -9.11 -10.84 -10.39
N ALA A 61 -10.20 -10.09 -10.34
CA ALA A 61 -11.56 -10.58 -10.56
C ALA A 61 -11.75 -11.17 -11.97
#